data_AF-A0A9X0CXB5-F1
#
_entry.id   AF-A0A9X0CXB5-F1
#
_cell.length_a   1.000
_cell.length_b   1.000
_cell.length_c   1.000
_cell.angle_alpha   90.00
_cell.angle_beta   90.00
_cell.angle_gamma   90.00
#
_symmetry.space_group_name_H-M   'P 1'
#
loop_
_entity.id
_entity.type
_entity.pdbx_description
1 polymer ?
#
loop_
_entity_poly.entity_id
_entity_poly.type
_entity_poly.pdbx_seq_one_letter_code
_entity_poly.pdbx_strand_id
1 'polypeptide(L)'
;MACKEILTTGLRCWWPKRTVLCSFVYAKHSQNPIFQQIYKSEAGRHAELQMLKDRAFLSNFKDKNAVDIILVMNYSPCYFCAGELNYFYKKYRTAYSINSFNIRFSQLYKTYGSPPKEVKEKT
;
A
#
# COMPACT_ATOMS: atom_id res chain seq x y z
N MET A 1 24.19 -13.51 -6.89
CA MET A 1 24.98 -12.41 -6.30
C MET A 1 24.23 -11.83 -5.12
N ALA A 2 24.85 -11.76 -3.94
CA ALA A 2 24.28 -11.06 -2.79
C ALA A 2 24.40 -9.54 -3.00
N CYS A 3 23.34 -8.79 -2.75
CA CYS A 3 23.34 -7.33 -2.83
C CYS A 3 24.18 -6.77 -1.66
N LYS A 4 25.40 -6.29 -1.91
CA LYS A 4 26.26 -5.69 -0.88
C LYS A 4 25.55 -4.62 -0.06
N GLU A 5 24.60 -3.90 -0.67
CA GLU A 5 23.81 -2.86 0.01
C GLU A 5 22.93 -3.38 1.14
N ILE A 6 22.50 -4.66 1.13
CA ILE A 6 21.69 -5.21 2.23
C ILE A 6 22.50 -5.28 3.52
N LEU A 7 23.82 -5.52 3.42
CA LEU A 7 24.72 -5.63 4.55
C LEU A 7 25.09 -4.26 5.13
N THR A 8 24.99 -3.19 4.33
CA THR A 8 25.40 -1.84 4.74
C THR A 8 24.22 -0.93 5.09
N THR A 9 23.08 -1.09 4.41
CA THR A 9 21.93 -0.18 4.54
C THR A 9 20.65 -0.89 4.97
N GLY A 10 20.63 -2.23 4.99
CA GLY A 10 19.41 -3.01 5.15
C GLY A 10 18.47 -2.96 3.94
N LEU A 11 18.85 -2.24 2.86
CA LEU A 11 18.04 -2.09 1.66
C LEU A 11 18.41 -3.13 0.60
N ARG A 12 17.39 -3.66 -0.08
CA ARG A 12 17.60 -4.45 -1.30
C ARG A 12 17.67 -3.56 -2.53
N CYS A 13 18.74 -3.72 -3.31
CA CYS A 13 18.98 -3.04 -4.58
C CYS A 13 18.30 -3.67 -5.81
N TRP A 14 17.59 -4.81 -5.64
CA TRP A 14 17.00 -5.57 -6.73
C TRP A 14 15.48 -5.59 -6.59
N TRP A 15 14.78 -5.62 -7.73
CA TRP A 15 13.32 -5.79 -7.77
C TRP A 15 12.89 -7.00 -6.92
N PRO A 16 11.88 -6.82 -6.04
CA PRO A 16 11.34 -7.92 -5.26
C PRO A 16 10.85 -9.03 -6.19
N LYS A 17 11.36 -10.25 -6.02
CA LYS A 17 10.96 -11.40 -6.85
C LYS A 17 9.49 -11.77 -6.66
N ARG A 18 8.97 -11.58 -5.45
CA ARG A 18 7.58 -11.82 -5.05
C ARG A 18 7.17 -10.84 -3.96
N THR A 19 6.10 -10.11 -4.20
CA THR A 19 5.47 -9.21 -3.23
C THR A 19 4.16 -9.85 -2.77
N VAL A 20 3.89 -9.81 -1.48
CA VAL A 20 2.63 -10.25 -0.89
C VAL A 20 2.07 -9.07 -0.10
N LEU A 21 0.78 -8.81 -0.29
CA LEU A 21 0.03 -7.76 0.39
C LEU A 21 -1.21 -8.40 1.00
N CYS A 22 -1.35 -8.31 2.32
CA CYS A 22 -2.57 -8.63 3.04
C CYS A 22 -3.29 -7.32 3.34
N SER A 23 -4.51 -7.16 2.84
CA SER A 23 -5.33 -5.99 3.12
C SER A 23 -6.38 -6.33 4.18
N PHE A 24 -6.51 -5.46 5.16
CA PHE A 24 -7.53 -5.55 6.19
C PHE A 24 -8.35 -4.25 6.19
N VAL A 25 -9.67 -4.39 6.20
CA VAL A 25 -10.59 -3.26 6.36
C VAL A 25 -11.44 -3.51 7.60
N TYR A 26 -11.53 -2.50 8.45
CA TYR A 26 -12.29 -2.53 9.69
C TYR A 26 -13.44 -1.52 9.63
N ALA A 27 -14.58 -1.94 10.16
CA ALA A 27 -15.68 -1.03 10.43
C ALA A 27 -15.46 -0.27 11.74
N LYS A 28 -16.19 0.83 11.92
CA LYS A 28 -16.13 1.63 13.14
C LYS A 28 -16.35 0.74 14.38
N HIS A 29 -15.45 0.81 15.35
CA HIS A 29 -15.51 0.07 16.62
C HIS A 29 -15.49 -1.47 16.51
N SER A 30 -15.17 -2.02 15.33
CA SER A 30 -15.02 -3.47 15.18
C SER A 30 -13.62 -3.93 15.53
N GLN A 31 -13.49 -4.98 16.35
CA GLN A 31 -12.22 -5.66 16.58
C GLN A 31 -11.85 -6.62 15.44
N ASN A 32 -12.84 -7.07 14.66
CA ASN A 32 -12.65 -7.99 13.56
C ASN A 32 -12.70 -7.27 12.20
N PRO A 33 -11.85 -7.66 11.23
CA PRO A 33 -11.90 -7.09 9.90
C PRO A 33 -13.19 -7.51 9.20
N ILE A 34 -13.87 -6.56 8.57
CA ILE A 34 -15.01 -6.84 7.68
C ILE A 34 -14.54 -7.37 6.31
N PHE A 35 -13.29 -7.09 5.96
CA PHE A 35 -12.66 -7.59 4.76
C PHE A 35 -11.21 -7.96 5.04
N GLN A 36 -10.82 -9.14 4.58
CA GLN A 36 -9.45 -9.62 4.60
C GLN A 36 -9.17 -10.37 3.31
N GLN A 37 -8.14 -9.92 2.58
CA GLN A 37 -7.74 -10.56 1.33
C GLN A 37 -6.22 -10.49 1.16
N ILE A 38 -5.66 -11.52 0.53
CA ILE A 38 -4.24 -11.60 0.18
C ILE A 38 -4.09 -11.40 -1.33
N TYR A 39 -3.23 -10.44 -1.70
CA TYR A 39 -2.81 -10.17 -3.06
C TYR A 39 -1.35 -10.55 -3.22
N LYS A 40 -1.03 -11.22 -4.32
CA LYS A 40 0.33 -11.63 -4.65
C LYS A 40 0.73 -10.93 -5.95
N SER A 41 1.98 -10.50 -6.03
CA SER A 41 2.52 -9.97 -7.29
C SER A 41 2.53 -11.08 -8.33
N GLU A 42 2.02 -10.78 -9.52
CA GLU A 42 2.12 -11.63 -10.70
C GLU A 42 3.10 -10.99 -11.69
N ALA A 43 3.49 -11.73 -12.74
CA ALA A 43 4.43 -11.22 -13.75
C ALA A 43 3.94 -9.87 -14.32
N GLY A 44 4.67 -8.79 -13.99
CA GLY A 44 4.34 -7.42 -14.41
C GLY A 44 3.20 -6.75 -13.65
N ARG A 45 2.64 -7.35 -12.59
CA ARG A 45 1.53 -6.79 -11.81
C ARG A 45 1.85 -6.68 -10.33
N HIS A 46 1.89 -5.44 -9.83
CA HIS A 46 2.14 -5.14 -8.43
C HIS A 46 0.90 -5.48 -7.58
N ALA A 47 1.11 -5.96 -6.35
CA ALA A 47 0.03 -6.42 -5.48
C ALA A 47 -0.90 -5.26 -5.06
N GLU A 48 -0.32 -4.07 -4.87
CA GLU A 48 -1.00 -2.82 -4.54
C GLU A 48 -2.03 -2.46 -5.64
N LEU A 49 -1.63 -2.54 -6.90
CA LEU A 49 -2.50 -2.21 -8.03
C LEU A 49 -3.61 -3.24 -8.23
N GLN A 50 -3.33 -4.51 -7.93
CA GLN A 50 -4.35 -5.55 -7.96
C GLN A 50 -5.42 -5.29 -6.90
N MET A 51 -5.01 -4.97 -5.67
CA MET A 51 -5.93 -4.58 -4.60
C MET A 51 -6.78 -3.36 -4.97
N LEU A 52 -6.16 -2.30 -5.52
CA LEU A 52 -6.87 -1.08 -5.90
C LEU A 52 -7.87 -1.28 -7.06
N LYS A 53 -7.71 -2.34 -7.86
CA LYS A 53 -8.64 -2.72 -8.93
C LYS A 53 -9.69 -3.74 -8.50
N ASP A 54 -9.52 -4.36 -7.33
CA ASP A 54 -10.44 -5.38 -6.86
C ASP A 54 -11.79 -4.75 -6.47
N ARG A 55 -12.85 -5.24 -7.13
CA ARG A 55 -14.22 -4.80 -6.86
C ARG A 55 -14.67 -5.16 -5.46
N ALA A 56 -14.25 -6.31 -4.93
CA ALA A 56 -14.61 -6.75 -3.58
C ALA A 56 -13.98 -5.85 -2.51
N PHE A 57 -12.72 -5.44 -2.72
CA PHE A 57 -12.09 -4.43 -1.88
C PHE A 57 -12.83 -3.09 -1.98
N LEU A 58 -13.10 -2.60 -3.20
CA LEU A 58 -13.74 -1.30 -3.43
C LEU A 58 -15.20 -1.25 -2.93
N SER A 59 -15.93 -2.36 -2.93
CA SER A 59 -17.31 -2.38 -2.44
C SER A 59 -17.44 -2.07 -0.96
N ASN A 60 -16.41 -2.34 -0.15
CA ASN A 60 -16.43 -2.04 1.30
C ASN A 60 -16.59 -0.54 1.60
N PHE A 61 -16.26 0.33 0.65
CA PHE A 61 -16.33 1.78 0.83
C PHE A 61 -17.72 2.34 0.46
N LYS A 62 -18.53 1.63 -0.33
CA LYS A 62 -19.82 2.16 -0.83
C LYS A 62 -20.81 2.50 0.29
N ASP A 63 -20.85 1.68 1.33
CA ASP A 63 -21.80 1.83 2.43
C ASP A 63 -21.27 2.72 3.57
N LYS A 64 -20.14 3.42 3.38
CA LYS A 64 -19.49 4.33 4.36
C LYS A 64 -19.18 3.70 5.74
N ASN A 65 -19.17 2.37 5.83
CA ASN A 65 -18.90 1.65 7.06
C ASN A 65 -17.40 1.40 7.29
N ALA A 66 -16.57 1.48 6.25
CA ALA A 66 -15.14 1.26 6.33
C ALA A 66 -14.41 2.47 6.91
N VAL A 67 -13.76 2.28 8.06
CA VAL A 67 -13.15 3.35 8.84
C VAL A 67 -11.64 3.23 8.89
N ASP A 68 -11.12 2.02 9.06
CA ASP A 68 -9.67 1.80 9.18
C ASP A 68 -9.19 0.78 8.15
N ILE A 69 -8.13 1.13 7.44
CA ILE A 69 -7.48 0.27 6.45
C ILE A 69 -6.06 -0.02 6.94
N ILE A 70 -5.71 -1.31 6.98
CA ILE A 70 -4.36 -1.76 7.29
C ILE A 70 -3.86 -2.63 6.15
N LEU A 71 -2.75 -2.23 5.55
CA LEU A 71 -2.04 -2.99 4.53
C LEU A 71 -0.77 -3.56 5.16
N VAL A 72 -0.62 -4.88 5.11
CA VAL A 72 0.58 -5.58 5.59
C VAL A 72 1.26 -6.23 4.41
N MET A 73 2.50 -5.85 4.11
CA MET A 73 3.23 -6.33 2.95
C MET A 73 4.66 -6.73 3.26
N ASN A 74 5.27 -7.56 2.42
CA ASN A 74 6.65 -7.98 2.66
C ASN A 74 7.69 -6.93 2.23
N TYR A 75 7.39 -6.09 1.25
CA TYR A 75 8.23 -4.98 0.81
C TYR A 75 7.47 -3.66 0.82
N SER A 76 8.14 -2.56 1.10
CA SER A 76 7.57 -1.22 0.94
C SER A 76 7.12 -0.98 -0.51
N PRO A 77 6.05 -0.20 -0.73
CA PRO A 77 5.55 0.05 -2.06
C PRO A 77 6.58 0.79 -2.93
N CYS A 78 6.59 0.49 -4.23
CA CYS A 78 7.43 1.23 -5.17
C CYS A 78 6.90 2.66 -5.38
N TYR A 79 7.71 3.56 -5.97
CA TYR A 79 7.31 4.94 -6.25
C TYR A 79 5.92 5.08 -6.92
N PHE A 80 5.69 4.29 -7.98
CA PHE A 80 4.42 4.32 -8.71
C PHE A 80 3.24 3.85 -7.83
N CYS A 81 3.41 2.75 -7.10
CA CYS A 81 2.37 2.23 -6.21
C CYS A 81 2.09 3.16 -5.02
N ALA A 82 3.13 3.81 -4.47
CA ALA A 82 2.96 4.81 -3.44
C ALA A 82 2.13 6.01 -3.93
N GLY A 83 2.33 6.44 -5.19
CA GLY A 83 1.51 7.46 -5.84
C GLY A 83 0.04 7.07 -5.92
N GLU A 84 -0.24 5.86 -6.42
CA GLU A 84 -1.61 5.32 -6.55
C GLU A 84 -2.30 5.13 -5.19
N LEU A 85 -1.57 4.62 -4.18
CA LEU A 85 -2.08 4.47 -2.81
C LEU A 85 -2.40 5.84 -2.18
N ASN A 86 -1.56 6.85 -2.41
CA ASN A 86 -1.80 8.21 -1.93
C ASN A 86 -3.01 8.86 -2.63
N TYR A 87 -3.14 8.67 -3.94
CA TYR A 87 -4.30 9.13 -4.69
C TYR A 87 -5.59 8.48 -4.17
N PHE A 88 -5.57 7.16 -3.97
CA PHE A 88 -6.67 6.42 -3.35
C PHE A 88 -6.99 7.01 -1.97
N TYR A 89 -6.01 7.15 -1.08
CA TYR A 89 -6.23 7.69 0.25
C TYR A 89 -6.89 9.08 0.20
N LYS A 90 -6.37 10.01 -0.61
CA LYS A 90 -6.93 11.36 -0.72
C LYS A 90 -8.37 11.37 -1.25
N LYS A 91 -8.63 10.58 -2.30
CA LYS A 91 -9.96 10.49 -2.92
C LYS A 91 -11.00 9.90 -1.96
N TYR A 92 -10.63 8.84 -1.25
CA TYR A 92 -11.57 8.08 -0.43
C TYR A 92 -11.67 8.58 1.02
N ARG A 93 -10.65 9.28 1.55
CA ARG A 93 -10.69 9.89 2.89
C ARG A 93 -11.88 10.84 3.05
N THR A 94 -12.07 11.74 2.09
CA THR A 94 -13.15 12.73 2.16
C THR A 94 -14.51 12.11 1.81
N ALA A 95 -14.55 11.23 0.82
CA ALA A 95 -15.80 10.66 0.32
C ALA A 95 -16.41 9.60 1.26
N TYR A 96 -15.57 8.87 2.01
CA TYR A 96 -15.98 7.68 2.77
C TYR A 96 -15.53 7.69 4.23
N SER A 97 -15.04 8.84 4.72
CA SER A 97 -14.66 9.03 6.13
C SER A 97 -13.65 8.01 6.64
N ILE A 98 -12.67 7.63 5.80
CA ILE A 98 -11.54 6.78 6.23
C ILE A 98 -10.80 7.54 7.34
N ASN A 99 -10.78 6.96 8.53
CA ASN A 99 -10.13 7.48 9.71
C ASN A 99 -8.62 7.22 9.67
N SER A 100 -8.22 5.99 9.34
CA SER A 100 -6.80 5.64 9.23
C SER A 100 -6.46 4.77 8.01
N PHE A 101 -5.28 5.00 7.45
CA PHE A 101 -4.70 4.24 6.35
C PHE A 101 -3.26 3.88 6.71
N ASN A 102 -3.05 2.66 7.19
CA ASN A 102 -1.77 2.21 7.72
C ASN A 102 -1.11 1.23 6.75
N ILE A 103 0.14 1.50 6.40
CA ILE A 103 0.95 0.59 5.60
C ILE A 103 2.08 0.05 6.48
N ARG A 104 2.16 -1.26 6.63
CA ARG A 104 3.19 -1.97 7.39
C ARG A 104 3.95 -2.87 6.44
N PHE A 105 5.27 -2.82 6.50
CA PHE A 105 6.12 -3.65 5.65
C PHE A 105 7.30 -4.26 6.39
N SER A 106 7.71 -5.47 6.00
CA SER A 106 8.85 -6.15 6.63
C SER A 106 10.21 -5.69 6.10
N GLN A 107 10.27 -5.23 4.85
CA GLN A 107 11.52 -4.83 4.20
C GLN A 107 11.33 -3.53 3.43
N LEU A 108 12.30 -2.63 3.54
CA LEU A 108 12.38 -1.47 2.68
C LEU A 108 12.93 -1.89 1.31
N TYR A 109 12.28 -1.42 0.26
CA TYR A 109 12.72 -1.59 -1.11
C TYR A 109 13.05 -0.22 -1.71
N LYS A 110 14.22 -0.12 -2.33
CA LYS A 110 14.69 1.12 -2.94
C LYS A 110 14.36 1.10 -4.43
N THR A 111 13.49 2.00 -4.87
CA THR A 111 13.37 2.35 -6.28
C THR A 111 14.38 3.43 -6.62
N TYR A 112 15.25 3.22 -7.60
CA TYR A 112 16.06 4.29 -8.20
C TYR A 112 15.14 5.17 -9.05
N GLY A 113 14.39 6.05 -8.39
CA GLY A 113 13.63 7.12 -9.00
C GLY A 113 13.97 8.42 -8.27
N SER A 114 14.12 9.51 -9.01
CA SER A 114 14.32 10.83 -8.42
C SER A 114 13.22 11.09 -7.39
N PRO A 115 13.53 11.62 -6.20
CA PRO A 115 12.50 11.98 -5.24
C PRO A 115 11.49 12.94 -5.89
N PRO A 116 10.21 12.90 -5.51
CA PRO A 116 9.26 13.89 -6.00
C PRO A 116 9.82 15.28 -5.68
N LYS A 117 9.83 16.17 -6.68
CA LYS A 117 10.14 17.59 -6.45
C LYS A 117 9.21 18.06 -5.32
N GLU A 118 9.78 18.58 -4.24
CA GLU A 118 8.99 19.17 -3.15
C GLU A 118 7.97 20.11 -3.77
N VAL A 119 6.68 19.78 -3.62
CA VAL A 119 5.63 20.75 -3.87
C VAL A 119 5.76 21.73 -2.73
N LYS A 120 6.43 22.86 -2.99
CA LYS A 120 6.44 24.00 -2.08
C LYS A 120 4.97 24.31 -1.77
N GLU A 121 4.56 24.07 -0.53
CA GLU A 121 3.29 24.60 -0.04
C GLU A 121 3.33 26.10 -0.31
N LYS A 122 2.40 26.56 -1.16
CA LYS A 122 2.16 27.99 -1.31
C LYS A 122 1.49 28.45 -0.02
N THR A 123 2.28 29.01 0.88
CA THR A 123 1.83 29.92 1.93
C THR A 123 1.19 31.16 1.32
#